data_AF-R4KTV6-F1
#
_entry.id   AF-R4KTV6-F1
#
_cell.length_a   1.000
_cell.length_b   1.000
_cell.length_c   1.000
_cell.angle_alpha   90.00
_cell.angle_beta   90.00
_cell.angle_gamma   90.00
#
_symmetry.space_group_name_H-M   'P 1'
#
loop_
_entity.id
_entity.type
_entity.pdbx_description
1 polymer ?
#
loop_
_entity_poly.entity_id
_entity_poly.type
_entity_poly.pdbx_seq_one_letter_code
_entity_poly.pdbx_strand_id
1 'polypeptide(L)'
;MLPLVKLNPAISQAEDNNLFDKLEEIYNKLPEMVCDRCGTCCTVPHPAYIVEYLNMFRYVNKNYPEKWPQFIEGAVRYYFLELVDIHQRCPFLDEHNNCQVYEVRPFACRTYGMMGKRNTHDLTRRNMEKLVEKYRSEHNIELPGEIVEFELPYCEKVKVTNGDHKTPMELVQLLTADIGQLELFFVPMPVIESQFTFMPYVNHLVMSVVSEGARLRRPKVMQEFLAQGHSELLEKYIEKYRSTSF
;
A
#
# COMPACT_ATOMS: atom_id res chain seq x y z
N MET A 1 -3.49 5.10 12.51
CA MET A 1 -4.11 4.13 11.60
C MET A 1 -5.53 3.87 12.07
N LEU A 2 -6.46 3.69 11.14
CA LEU A 2 -7.88 3.53 11.49
C LEU A 2 -8.15 2.08 11.91
N PRO A 3 -8.62 1.83 13.15
CA PRO A 3 -9.06 0.49 13.53
C PRO A 3 -10.37 0.13 12.83
N LEU A 4 -10.66 -1.17 12.68
CA LEU A 4 -11.86 -1.71 12.04
C LEU A 4 -13.16 -0.96 12.42
N VAL A 5 -13.38 -0.75 13.72
CA VAL A 5 -14.59 -0.11 14.27
C VAL A 5 -14.75 1.37 13.87
N LYS A 6 -13.69 1.99 13.34
CA LYS A 6 -13.71 3.38 12.87
C LYS A 6 -13.82 3.49 11.36
N LEU A 7 -13.76 2.40 10.59
CA LEU A 7 -13.82 2.45 9.13
C LEU A 7 -15.16 3.01 8.63
N ASN A 8 -16.28 2.38 8.98
CA ASN A 8 -17.60 2.83 8.53
C ASN A 8 -17.92 4.26 9.00
N PRO A 9 -17.66 4.66 10.26
CA PRO A 9 -17.79 6.06 10.67
C PRO A 9 -16.90 7.03 9.87
N ALA A 10 -15.64 6.66 9.59
CA ALA A 10 -14.74 7.51 8.82
C ALA A 10 -15.18 7.64 7.35
N ILE A 11 -15.72 6.58 6.76
CA ILE A 11 -16.31 6.61 5.41
C ILE A 11 -17.52 7.53 5.40
N SER A 12 -18.46 7.38 6.34
CA SER A 12 -19.64 8.25 6.42
C SER A 12 -19.24 9.72 6.54
N GLN A 13 -18.28 10.04 7.41
CA GLN A 13 -17.79 11.41 7.55
C GLN A 13 -17.11 11.93 6.28
N ALA A 14 -16.36 11.07 5.58
CA ALA A 14 -15.73 11.42 4.31
C ALA A 14 -16.77 11.69 3.21
N GLU A 15 -17.87 10.94 3.17
CA GLU A 15 -19.01 11.16 2.26
C GLU A 15 -19.72 12.48 2.58
N ASP A 16 -20.06 12.71 3.85
CA ASP A 16 -20.73 13.94 4.30
C ASP A 16 -19.93 15.21 3.96
N ASN A 17 -18.60 15.10 3.89
CA ASN A 17 -17.68 16.21 3.57
C ASN A 17 -17.22 16.24 2.10
N ASN A 18 -17.81 15.39 1.24
CA ASN A 18 -17.49 15.22 -0.18
C ASN A 18 -16.00 14.97 -0.44
N LEU A 19 -15.30 14.27 0.46
CA LEU A 19 -13.86 14.04 0.33
C LEU A 19 -13.53 13.16 -0.87
N PHE A 20 -14.41 12.21 -1.20
CA PHE A 20 -14.19 11.30 -2.33
C PHE A 20 -14.39 11.98 -3.67
N ASP A 21 -15.34 12.90 -3.78
CA ASP A 21 -15.54 13.69 -5.00
C ASP A 21 -14.34 14.61 -5.22
N LYS A 22 -13.86 15.27 -4.16
CA LYS A 22 -12.61 16.06 -4.21
C LYS A 22 -11.40 15.21 -4.58
N LEU A 23 -11.32 13.97 -4.08
CA LEU A 23 -10.24 13.05 -4.44
C LEU A 23 -10.29 12.72 -5.94
N GLU A 24 -11.49 12.47 -6.48
CA GLU A 24 -11.69 12.23 -7.91
C GLU A 24 -11.35 13.46 -8.75
N GLU A 25 -11.72 14.67 -8.32
CA GLU A 25 -11.32 15.92 -8.95
C GLU A 25 -9.79 16.07 -9.02
N ILE A 26 -9.07 15.67 -7.97
CA ILE A 26 -7.59 15.66 -7.98
C ILE A 26 -7.05 14.63 -8.96
N TYR A 27 -7.64 13.42 -9.01
CA TYR A 27 -7.24 12.39 -9.97
C TYR A 27 -7.51 12.81 -11.42
N ASN A 28 -8.58 13.55 -11.68
CA ASN A 28 -8.89 14.09 -13.01
C ASN A 28 -7.88 15.14 -13.49
N LYS A 29 -7.06 15.70 -12.59
CA LYS A 29 -5.92 16.56 -12.99
C LYS A 29 -4.74 15.73 -13.52
N LEU A 30 -4.71 14.42 -13.34
CA LEU A 30 -3.60 13.60 -13.82
C LEU A 30 -3.64 13.47 -15.35
N PRO A 31 -2.47 13.40 -16.01
CA PRO A 31 -2.43 13.16 -17.44
C PRO A 31 -3.05 11.80 -17.78
N GLU A 32 -3.80 11.74 -18.88
CA GLU A 32 -4.27 10.46 -19.42
C GLU A 32 -3.07 9.59 -19.82
N MET A 33 -3.17 8.29 -19.53
CA MET A 33 -2.09 7.34 -19.81
C MET A 33 -2.61 6.00 -20.30
N VAL A 34 -1.78 5.33 -21.08
CA VAL A 34 -1.92 3.91 -21.41
C VAL A 34 -0.92 3.11 -20.59
N CYS A 35 -1.37 1.96 -20.09
CA CYS A 35 -0.57 0.98 -19.36
C CYS A 35 -0.96 -0.42 -19.83
N ASP A 36 0.05 -1.25 -20.08
CA ASP A 36 -0.12 -2.65 -20.51
C ASP A 36 -0.67 -3.56 -19.40
N ARG A 37 -0.91 -3.03 -18.20
CA ARG A 37 -1.42 -3.78 -17.03
C ARG A 37 -0.59 -5.04 -16.71
N CYS A 38 0.73 -4.95 -16.82
CA CYS A 38 1.61 -6.11 -16.66
C CYS A 38 1.88 -6.55 -15.20
N GLY A 39 1.29 -5.88 -14.21
CA GLY A 39 1.45 -6.23 -12.78
C GLY A 39 2.81 -5.94 -12.15
N THR A 40 3.80 -5.41 -12.88
CA THR A 40 5.15 -5.15 -12.34
C THR A 40 5.13 -4.16 -11.17
N CYS A 41 4.30 -3.12 -11.21
CA CYS A 41 4.17 -2.19 -10.09
C CYS A 41 3.58 -2.84 -8.83
N CYS A 42 2.89 -3.97 -8.98
CA CYS A 42 2.24 -4.69 -7.90
C CYS A 42 3.19 -5.61 -7.14
N THR A 43 4.48 -5.68 -7.50
CA THR A 43 5.50 -6.36 -6.67
C THR A 43 5.85 -5.58 -5.42
N VAL A 44 5.65 -4.25 -5.44
CA VAL A 44 5.82 -3.36 -4.29
C VAL A 44 4.55 -2.53 -4.14
N PRO A 45 3.61 -2.93 -3.28
CA PRO A 45 2.42 -2.15 -2.98
C PRO A 45 2.76 -0.71 -2.61
N HIS A 46 2.20 0.22 -3.38
CA HIS A 46 2.53 1.64 -3.24
C HIS A 46 1.81 2.25 -2.04
N PRO A 47 2.40 3.31 -1.44
CA PRO A 47 1.78 4.02 -0.35
C PRO A 47 0.51 4.75 -0.75
N ALA A 48 -0.38 4.91 0.22
CA ALA A 48 -1.65 5.61 0.08
C ALA A 48 -1.95 6.39 1.36
N TYR A 49 -2.66 7.51 1.21
CA TYR A 49 -3.24 8.23 2.33
C TYR A 49 -4.51 7.54 2.87
N ILE A 50 -4.96 7.90 4.07
CA ILE A 50 -6.18 7.34 4.68
C ILE A 50 -7.39 7.58 3.78
N VAL A 51 -7.53 8.79 3.21
CA VAL A 51 -8.66 9.10 2.30
C VAL A 51 -8.73 8.13 1.10
N GLU A 52 -7.58 7.76 0.54
CA GLU A 52 -7.49 6.85 -0.60
C GLU A 52 -7.80 5.40 -0.18
N TYR A 53 -7.30 5.00 0.99
CA TYR A 53 -7.64 3.71 1.59
C TYR A 53 -9.15 3.57 1.84
N LEU A 54 -9.79 4.60 2.40
CA LEU A 54 -11.23 4.60 2.63
C LEU A 54 -12.02 4.54 1.31
N ASN A 55 -11.55 5.22 0.26
CA ASN A 55 -12.22 5.20 -1.04
C ASN A 55 -12.22 3.77 -1.63
N MET A 56 -11.07 3.11 -1.57
CA MET A 56 -10.94 1.71 -1.99
C MET A 56 -11.81 0.79 -1.14
N PHE A 57 -11.79 0.96 0.19
CA PHE A 57 -12.49 0.07 1.11
C PHE A 57 -14.00 0.11 0.86
N ARG A 58 -14.55 1.33 0.73
CA ARG A 58 -15.93 1.57 0.30
C ARG A 58 -16.24 0.90 -1.04
N TYR A 59 -15.36 1.06 -2.03
CA TYR A 59 -15.55 0.49 -3.35
C TYR A 59 -15.60 -1.04 -3.31
N VAL A 60 -14.71 -1.69 -2.56
CA VAL A 60 -14.72 -3.15 -2.40
C VAL A 60 -15.99 -3.60 -1.66
N ASN A 61 -16.37 -2.94 -0.56
CA ASN A 61 -17.62 -3.25 0.15
C ASN A 61 -18.86 -3.19 -0.76
N LYS A 62 -18.91 -2.22 -1.67
CA LYS A 62 -20.04 -2.03 -2.57
C LYS A 62 -20.07 -3.01 -3.73
N ASN A 63 -18.91 -3.30 -4.33
CA ASN A 63 -18.85 -4.01 -5.61
C ASN A 63 -18.40 -5.46 -5.50
N TYR A 64 -17.56 -5.79 -4.51
CA TYR A 64 -16.92 -7.11 -4.37
C TYR A 64 -16.79 -7.56 -2.90
N PRO A 65 -17.85 -7.49 -2.07
CA PRO A 65 -17.77 -7.85 -0.65
C PRO A 65 -17.32 -9.31 -0.44
N GLU A 66 -17.63 -10.21 -1.37
CA GLU A 66 -17.21 -11.61 -1.35
C GLU A 66 -15.70 -11.82 -1.52
N LYS A 67 -14.96 -10.81 -2.01
CA LYS A 67 -13.50 -10.87 -2.19
C LYS A 67 -12.72 -10.55 -0.92
N TRP A 68 -13.36 -10.05 0.13
CA TRP A 68 -12.68 -9.69 1.36
C TRP A 68 -11.84 -10.79 2.00
N PRO A 69 -12.32 -12.06 2.11
CA PRO A 69 -11.50 -13.14 2.64
C PRO A 69 -10.17 -13.31 1.88
N GLN A 70 -10.22 -13.24 0.54
CA GLN A 70 -9.04 -13.34 -0.32
C GLN A 70 -8.10 -12.14 -0.13
N PHE A 71 -8.64 -10.92 -0.10
CA PHE A 71 -7.83 -9.71 0.09
C PHE A 71 -7.18 -9.64 1.47
N ILE A 72 -7.90 -10.04 2.53
CA ILE A 72 -7.34 -10.09 3.89
C ILE A 72 -6.26 -11.15 3.97
N GLU A 73 -6.48 -12.35 3.43
CA GLU A 73 -5.47 -13.41 3.39
C GLU A 73 -4.17 -12.93 2.73
N GLY A 74 -4.28 -12.38 1.52
CA GLY A 74 -3.11 -11.85 0.81
C GLY A 74 -2.45 -10.68 1.55
N ALA A 75 -3.25 -9.79 2.15
CA ALA A 75 -2.72 -8.64 2.89
C ALA A 75 -1.97 -9.05 4.16
N VAL A 76 -2.51 -10.03 4.91
CA VAL A 76 -1.84 -10.62 6.07
C VAL A 76 -0.54 -11.29 5.62
N ARG A 77 -0.57 -12.14 4.59
CA ARG A 77 0.63 -12.81 4.06
C ARG A 77 1.70 -11.80 3.63
N TYR A 78 1.32 -10.80 2.83
CA TYR A 78 2.20 -9.72 2.40
C TYR A 78 2.83 -9.00 3.60
N TYR A 79 2.02 -8.50 4.54
CA TYR A 79 2.54 -7.73 5.66
C TYR A 79 3.52 -8.52 6.53
N PHE A 80 3.26 -9.81 6.75
CA PHE A 80 4.14 -10.63 7.58
C PHE A 80 5.42 -11.06 6.85
N LEU A 81 5.40 -11.20 5.52
CA LEU A 81 6.51 -11.76 4.74
C LEU A 81 7.23 -10.79 3.79
N GLU A 82 6.76 -9.54 3.59
CA GLU A 82 7.34 -8.58 2.62
C GLU A 82 8.84 -8.30 2.79
N LEU A 83 9.43 -8.62 3.96
CA LEU A 83 10.86 -8.44 4.24
C LEU A 83 11.68 -9.73 4.18
N VAL A 84 11.07 -10.87 3.92
CA VAL A 84 11.72 -12.20 3.90
C VAL A 84 11.35 -13.06 2.70
N ASP A 85 10.38 -12.63 1.89
CA ASP A 85 9.95 -13.35 0.69
C ASP A 85 9.77 -12.37 -0.47
N ILE A 86 10.63 -12.47 -1.49
CA ILE A 86 10.63 -11.60 -2.67
C ILE A 86 9.44 -11.87 -3.61
N HIS A 87 8.77 -13.02 -3.44
CA HIS A 87 7.64 -13.42 -4.26
C HIS A 87 6.32 -12.81 -3.82
N GLN A 88 6.31 -12.04 -2.72
CA GLN A 88 5.13 -11.31 -2.30
C GLN A 88 4.64 -10.34 -3.40
N ARG A 89 3.32 -10.22 -3.49
CA ARG A 89 2.62 -9.37 -4.46
C ARG A 89 1.49 -8.62 -3.77
N CYS A 90 1.04 -7.55 -4.41
CA CYS A 90 -0.15 -6.82 -4.00
C CYS A 90 -1.34 -7.79 -3.92
N PRO A 91 -2.06 -7.85 -2.80
CA PRO A 91 -3.16 -8.80 -2.60
C PRO A 91 -4.40 -8.49 -3.45
N PHE A 92 -4.42 -7.36 -4.14
CA PHE A 92 -5.47 -6.97 -5.08
C PHE A 92 -5.11 -7.29 -6.53
N LEU A 93 -3.95 -7.91 -6.77
CA LEU A 93 -3.55 -8.44 -8.07
C LEU A 93 -4.06 -9.87 -8.19
N ASP A 94 -4.81 -10.17 -9.24
CA ASP A 94 -5.24 -11.54 -9.53
C ASP A 94 -4.14 -12.36 -10.25
N GLU A 95 -4.43 -13.65 -10.47
CA GLU A 95 -3.55 -14.59 -11.15
C GLU A 95 -3.27 -14.24 -12.63
N HIS A 96 -4.05 -13.33 -13.21
CA HIS A 96 -3.92 -12.85 -14.59
C HIS A 96 -3.23 -11.47 -14.66
N ASN A 97 -2.65 -11.00 -13.56
CA ASN A 97 -2.03 -9.67 -13.40
C ASN A 97 -3.01 -8.49 -13.51
N ASN A 98 -4.31 -8.72 -13.34
CA ASN A 98 -5.28 -7.63 -13.27
C ASN A 98 -5.41 -7.12 -11.83
N CYS A 99 -5.31 -5.81 -11.66
CA CYS A 99 -5.64 -5.16 -10.40
C CYS A 99 -7.16 -5.11 -10.23
N GLN A 100 -7.69 -5.81 -9.24
CA GLN A 100 -9.13 -5.91 -8.98
C GLN A 100 -9.73 -4.60 -8.44
N VAL A 101 -8.88 -3.67 -7.98
CA VAL A 101 -9.26 -2.33 -7.51
C VAL A 101 -8.70 -1.22 -8.41
N TYR A 102 -8.48 -1.52 -9.70
CA TYR A 102 -7.79 -0.61 -10.62
C TYR A 102 -8.42 0.79 -10.64
N GLU A 103 -9.75 0.89 -10.70
CA GLU A 103 -10.47 2.17 -10.79
C GLU A 103 -10.30 3.07 -9.57
N VAL A 104 -10.03 2.48 -8.40
CA VAL A 104 -9.85 3.19 -7.12
C VAL A 104 -8.42 3.08 -6.58
N ARG A 105 -7.46 2.75 -7.45
CA ARG A 105 -6.04 2.67 -7.10
C ARG A 105 -5.54 4.02 -6.56
N PRO A 106 -4.62 4.03 -5.58
CA PRO A 106 -4.11 5.27 -5.00
C PRO A 106 -3.23 6.06 -5.98
N PHE A 107 -2.97 7.32 -5.68
CA PHE A 107 -2.20 8.26 -6.48
C PHE A 107 -0.83 7.72 -6.86
N ALA A 108 -0.13 7.07 -5.92
CA ALA A 108 1.17 6.50 -6.16
C ALA A 108 1.12 5.36 -7.21
N CYS A 109 0.04 4.57 -7.25
CA CYS A 109 -0.19 3.59 -8.32
C CYS A 109 -0.55 4.25 -9.65
N ARG A 110 -1.30 5.37 -9.63
CA ARG A 110 -1.71 6.11 -10.85
C ARG A 110 -0.54 6.80 -11.54
N THR A 111 0.43 7.27 -10.76
CA THR A 111 1.57 8.05 -11.24
C THR A 111 2.85 7.23 -11.43
N TYR A 112 2.81 5.93 -11.14
CA TYR A 112 3.92 5.03 -11.41
C TYR A 112 4.24 5.00 -12.91
N GLY A 113 5.51 5.21 -13.26
CA GLY A 113 5.96 5.39 -14.65
C GLY A 113 5.84 6.82 -15.19
N MET A 114 5.15 7.74 -14.51
CA MET A 114 5.08 9.16 -14.89
C MET A 114 6.16 10.02 -14.20
N MET A 115 6.62 9.60 -13.02
CA MET A 115 7.58 10.35 -12.20
C MET A 115 9.00 10.45 -12.79
N GLY A 116 9.23 9.88 -13.98
CA GLY A 116 10.54 9.74 -14.60
C GLY A 116 11.47 8.79 -13.83
N LYS A 117 12.69 8.59 -14.35
CA LYS A 117 13.76 7.88 -13.61
C LYS A 117 14.21 8.78 -12.46
N ARG A 118 13.57 8.67 -11.30
CA ARG A 118 13.99 9.39 -10.10
C ARG A 118 15.26 8.77 -9.55
N ASN A 119 16.27 9.61 -9.31
CA ASN A 119 17.50 9.26 -8.62
C ASN A 119 17.29 9.22 -7.09
N THR A 120 16.23 8.55 -6.61
CA THR A 120 15.93 8.38 -5.17
C THR A 120 16.70 7.23 -4.53
N HIS A 121 17.56 6.55 -5.30
CA HIS A 121 18.35 5.39 -4.91
C HIS A 121 19.06 5.58 -3.56
N ASP A 122 19.66 6.74 -3.31
CA ASP A 122 20.40 6.99 -2.06
C ASP A 122 19.52 7.12 -0.81
N LEU A 123 18.28 7.61 -0.93
CA LEU A 123 17.38 7.68 0.23
C LEU A 123 16.77 6.31 0.52
N THR A 124 16.30 5.61 -0.51
CA THR A 124 15.74 4.26 -0.37
C THR A 124 16.77 3.31 0.21
N ARG A 125 18.01 3.32 -0.31
CA ARG A 125 19.12 2.51 0.19
C ARG A 125 19.41 2.79 1.67
N ARG A 126 19.54 4.06 2.07
CA ARG A 126 19.77 4.44 3.48
C ARG A 126 18.62 3.99 4.40
N ASN A 127 17.38 4.07 3.94
CA ASN A 127 16.24 3.59 4.73
C ASN A 127 16.25 2.06 4.86
N MET A 128 16.62 1.35 3.80
CA MET A 128 16.79 -0.11 3.83
C MET A 128 17.94 -0.53 4.76
N GLU A 129 19.09 0.15 4.73
CA GLU A 129 20.21 -0.11 5.64
C GLU A 129 19.81 0.04 7.12
N LYS A 130 19.06 1.08 7.46
CA LYS A 130 18.51 1.25 8.81
C LYS A 130 17.54 0.13 9.19
N LEU A 131 16.72 -0.31 8.25
CA LEU A 131 15.76 -1.39 8.47
C LEU A 131 16.49 -2.72 8.72
N VAL A 132 17.51 -3.04 7.92
CA VAL A 132 18.36 -4.22 8.09
C VAL A 132 19.00 -4.21 9.48
N GLU A 133 19.61 -3.10 9.88
CA GLU A 133 20.27 -3.01 11.18
C GLU A 133 19.28 -3.14 12.34
N LYS A 134 18.08 -2.56 12.20
CA LYS A 134 17.01 -2.71 13.18
C LYS A 134 16.60 -4.17 13.37
N TYR A 135 16.30 -4.90 12.29
CA TYR A 135 15.88 -6.29 12.38
C TYR A 135 17.00 -7.21 12.88
N ARG A 136 18.26 -6.92 12.52
CA ARG A 136 19.42 -7.62 13.06
C ARG A 136 19.56 -7.41 14.56
N SER A 137 19.58 -6.16 15.02
CA SER A 137 19.87 -5.81 16.42
C SER A 137 18.71 -6.12 17.38
N GLU A 138 17.46 -5.84 16.99
CA GLU A 138 16.30 -5.99 17.87
C GLU A 138 15.69 -7.40 17.82
N HIS A 139 15.88 -8.13 16.72
CA HIS A 139 15.18 -9.39 16.45
C HIS A 139 16.08 -10.56 16.05
N ASN A 140 17.39 -10.33 15.88
CA ASN A 140 18.32 -11.36 15.40
C ASN A 140 17.85 -12.00 14.07
N ILE A 141 17.36 -11.16 13.15
CA ILE A 141 16.90 -11.56 11.82
C ILE A 141 17.83 -10.94 10.78
N GLU A 142 18.42 -11.78 9.93
CA GLU A 142 19.13 -11.35 8.73
C GLU A 142 18.14 -11.32 7.56
N LEU A 143 17.93 -10.13 6.97
CA LEU A 143 17.06 -9.99 5.82
C LEU A 143 17.76 -10.55 4.56
N PRO A 144 17.06 -11.30 3.69
CA PRO A 144 17.65 -11.86 2.48
C PRO A 144 18.23 -10.79 1.55
N GLY A 145 19.38 -11.07 0.93
CA GLY A 145 20.04 -10.14 0.00
C GLY A 145 19.14 -9.70 -1.15
N GLU A 146 18.33 -10.63 -1.70
CA GLU A 146 17.35 -10.34 -2.74
C GLU A 146 16.26 -9.35 -2.31
N ILE A 147 15.96 -9.21 -1.01
CA ILE A 147 15.04 -8.19 -0.49
C ILE A 147 15.77 -6.85 -0.35
N VAL A 148 16.98 -6.88 0.21
CA VAL A 148 17.77 -5.68 0.52
C VAL A 148 18.23 -4.97 -0.75
N GLU A 149 18.57 -5.72 -1.79
CA GLU A 149 19.06 -5.23 -3.08
C GLU A 149 17.94 -4.99 -4.10
N PHE A 150 16.69 -5.33 -3.76
CA PHE A 150 15.58 -5.20 -4.70
C PHE A 150 15.28 -3.73 -4.99
N GLU A 151 15.25 -3.40 -6.28
CA GLU A 151 14.74 -2.14 -6.77
C GLU A 151 13.57 -2.38 -7.72
N LEU A 152 12.44 -1.70 -7.45
CA LEU A 152 11.32 -1.71 -8.37
C LEU A 152 11.76 -1.02 -9.67
N PRO A 153 11.74 -1.70 -10.83
CA PRO A 153 12.22 -1.12 -12.07
C PRO A 153 11.36 0.07 -12.50
N TYR A 154 11.94 0.98 -13.27
CA TYR A 154 11.16 2.01 -13.95
C TYR A 154 10.24 1.39 -15.01
N CYS A 155 9.01 1.90 -15.14
CA CYS A 155 8.06 1.39 -16.11
C CYS A 155 8.15 2.12 -17.45
N GLU A 156 8.69 1.46 -18.47
CA GLU A 156 8.77 1.98 -19.84
C GLU A 156 7.46 1.77 -20.64
N LYS A 157 6.52 1.01 -20.09
CA LYS A 157 5.23 0.66 -20.73
C LYS A 157 4.16 1.74 -20.51
N VAL A 158 4.36 2.63 -19.53
CA VAL A 158 3.45 3.74 -19.29
C VAL A 158 3.74 4.86 -20.29
N LYS A 159 2.70 5.25 -21.05
CA LYS A 159 2.78 6.34 -22.02
C LYS A 159 1.64 7.31 -21.77
N VAL A 160 1.98 8.58 -21.57
CA VAL A 160 1.01 9.67 -21.46
C VAL A 160 0.45 9.94 -22.86
N THR A 161 -0.88 9.93 -23.01
CA THR A 161 -1.56 10.03 -24.32
C THR A 161 -2.07 11.44 -24.63
N ASN A 162 -2.35 12.25 -23.61
CA ASN A 162 -2.72 13.65 -23.78
C ASN A 162 -1.49 14.57 -23.66
N GLY A 163 -1.46 15.69 -24.37
CA GLY A 163 -0.34 16.65 -24.39
C GLY A 163 -0.10 17.40 -23.07
N ASP A 164 -0.99 17.26 -22.08
CA ASP A 164 -0.85 17.81 -20.73
C ASP A 164 0.16 17.02 -19.89
N HIS A 165 1.44 17.09 -20.28
CA HIS A 165 2.52 16.54 -19.49
C HIS A 165 2.69 17.30 -18.18
N LYS A 166 2.51 16.61 -17.05
CA LYS A 166 2.91 17.11 -15.73
C LYS A 166 4.35 16.70 -15.43
N THR A 167 5.13 17.66 -14.94
CA THR A 167 6.45 17.41 -14.40
C THR A 167 6.37 16.59 -13.11
N PRO A 168 7.44 15.85 -12.74
CA PRO A 168 7.48 15.14 -11.46
C PRO A 168 7.26 16.02 -10.23
N MET A 169 7.55 17.33 -10.33
CA MET A 169 7.32 18.28 -9.24
C MET A 169 5.84 18.65 -9.12
N GLU A 170 5.15 18.86 -10.24
CA GLU A 170 3.70 19.07 -10.23
C GLU A 170 2.95 17.84 -9.71
N LEU A 171 3.39 16.63 -10.07
CA LEU A 171 2.82 15.39 -9.51
C LEU A 171 3.03 15.29 -8.00
N VAL A 172 4.22 15.68 -7.50
CA VAL A 172 4.45 15.76 -6.04
C VAL A 172 3.56 16.79 -5.40
N GLN A 173 3.37 17.96 -6.02
CA GLN A 173 2.50 19.00 -5.50
C GLN A 173 1.04 18.51 -5.40
N LEU A 174 0.53 17.80 -6.42
CA LEU A 174 -0.81 17.18 -6.34
C LEU A 174 -0.90 16.18 -5.17
N LEU A 175 0.14 15.37 -4.96
CA LEU A 175 0.16 14.43 -3.85
C LEU A 175 0.20 15.13 -2.48
N THR A 176 1.15 16.04 -2.28
CA THR A 176 1.43 16.61 -0.95
C THR A 176 0.52 17.77 -0.60
N ALA A 177 0.17 18.62 -1.56
CA ALA A 177 -0.73 19.74 -1.33
C ALA A 177 -2.19 19.29 -1.48
N ASP A 178 -2.60 18.74 -2.62
CA ASP A 178 -4.04 18.53 -2.83
C ASP A 178 -4.56 17.33 -2.02
N ILE A 179 -3.95 16.15 -2.14
CA ILE A 179 -4.40 14.96 -1.38
C ILE A 179 -4.05 15.10 0.11
N GLY A 180 -2.89 15.67 0.43
CA GLY A 180 -2.50 15.97 1.81
C GLY A 180 -3.52 16.87 2.54
N GLN A 181 -4.18 17.81 1.85
CA GLN A 181 -5.25 18.61 2.45
C GLN A 181 -6.51 17.80 2.77
N LEU A 182 -6.82 16.76 1.99
CA LEU A 182 -7.92 15.85 2.33
C LEU A 182 -7.58 15.00 3.55
N GLU A 183 -6.31 14.62 3.68
CA GLU A 183 -5.80 13.82 4.81
C GLU A 183 -5.91 14.55 6.16
N LEU A 184 -5.91 15.90 6.15
CA LEU A 184 -6.10 16.73 7.35
C LEU A 184 -7.39 16.47 8.10
N PHE A 185 -8.39 15.91 7.41
CA PHE A 185 -9.64 15.53 8.03
C PHE A 185 -9.46 14.39 9.05
N PHE A 186 -8.47 13.52 8.84
CA PHE A 186 -8.25 12.33 9.68
C PHE A 186 -7.12 12.50 10.69
N VAL A 187 -6.12 13.31 10.36
CA VAL A 187 -4.90 13.48 11.17
C VAL A 187 -4.38 14.92 11.09
N PRO A 188 -3.72 15.43 12.14
CA PRO A 188 -3.18 16.80 12.13
C PRO A 188 -1.93 16.92 11.24
N MET A 189 -1.64 18.14 10.74
CA MET A 189 -0.49 18.43 9.85
C MET A 189 0.84 17.76 10.26
N PRO A 190 1.29 17.79 11.52
CA PRO A 190 2.57 17.17 11.90
C PRO A 190 2.64 15.66 11.63
N VAL A 191 1.49 14.97 11.64
CA VAL A 191 1.40 13.53 11.34
C VAL A 191 1.51 13.29 9.82
N ILE A 192 1.00 14.22 9.01
CA ILE A 192 1.09 14.16 7.54
C ILE A 192 2.52 14.47 7.09
N GLU A 193 3.13 15.51 7.66
CA GLU A 193 4.51 15.92 7.35
C GLU A 193 5.54 14.85 7.73
N SER A 194 5.29 14.10 8.80
CA SER A 194 6.11 12.93 9.17
C SER A 194 5.86 11.70 8.29
N GLN A 195 4.96 11.79 7.29
CA GLN A 195 4.54 10.71 6.40
C GLN A 195 4.02 9.47 7.14
N PHE A 196 3.58 9.63 8.38
CA PHE A 196 3.20 8.51 9.25
C PHE A 196 1.98 7.75 8.72
N THR A 197 1.08 8.43 8.01
CA THR A 197 -0.10 7.81 7.38
C THR A 197 0.13 7.39 5.93
N PHE A 198 1.24 7.80 5.31
CA PHE A 198 1.57 7.48 3.92
C PHE A 198 2.30 6.14 3.83
N MET A 199 1.54 5.06 4.02
CA MET A 199 2.06 3.69 4.04
C MET A 199 1.42 2.85 2.95
N PRO A 200 2.05 1.71 2.56
CA PRO A 200 1.47 0.79 1.59
C PRO A 200 0.00 0.53 1.91
N TYR A 201 -0.87 0.62 0.92
CA TYR A 201 -2.30 0.49 1.17
C TYR A 201 -2.66 -0.87 1.82
N VAL A 202 -1.93 -1.92 1.49
CA VAL A 202 -2.04 -3.24 2.14
C VAL A 202 -1.85 -3.15 3.65
N ASN A 203 -0.92 -2.28 4.10
CA ASN A 203 -0.66 -2.08 5.51
C ASN A 203 -1.84 -1.36 6.17
N HIS A 204 -2.51 -0.38 5.54
CA HIS A 204 -3.73 0.20 6.12
C HIS A 204 -4.81 -0.86 6.41
N LEU A 205 -5.01 -1.82 5.48
CA LEU A 205 -5.95 -2.93 5.68
C LEU A 205 -5.54 -3.83 6.85
N VAL A 206 -4.28 -4.27 6.88
CA VAL A 206 -3.75 -5.09 7.98
C VAL A 206 -3.86 -4.37 9.31
N MET A 207 -3.64 -3.06 9.35
CA MET A 207 -3.67 -2.27 10.58
C MET A 207 -5.08 -2.04 11.09
N SER A 208 -6.07 -2.14 10.19
CA SER A 208 -7.48 -2.10 10.53
C SER A 208 -7.95 -3.45 11.10
N VAL A 209 -7.53 -4.55 10.50
CA VAL A 209 -8.07 -5.91 10.75
C VAL A 209 -7.24 -6.71 11.76
N VAL A 210 -5.92 -6.65 11.67
CA VAL A 210 -5.00 -7.46 12.48
C VAL A 210 -4.70 -6.77 13.79
N SER A 211 -5.00 -7.47 14.89
CA SER A 211 -4.77 -6.95 16.24
C SER A 211 -3.28 -6.64 16.49
N GLU A 212 -3.03 -5.62 17.31
CA GLU A 212 -1.67 -5.19 17.65
C GLU A 212 -0.81 -6.33 18.20
N GLY A 213 -1.36 -7.15 19.10
CA GLY A 213 -0.67 -8.32 19.63
C GLY A 213 -0.22 -9.33 18.57
N ALA A 214 -0.99 -9.52 17.49
CA ALA A 214 -0.59 -10.38 16.38
C ALA A 214 0.51 -9.70 15.54
N ARG A 215 0.39 -8.39 15.28
CA ARG A 215 1.41 -7.61 14.56
C ARG A 215 2.76 -7.60 15.28
N LEU A 216 2.77 -7.56 16.62
CA LEU A 216 3.99 -7.66 17.43
C LEU A 216 4.71 -9.02 17.28
N ARG A 217 4.02 -10.05 16.81
CA ARG A 217 4.61 -11.37 16.53
C ARG A 217 5.20 -11.49 15.13
N ARG A 218 5.20 -10.41 14.33
CA ARG A 218 5.77 -10.39 12.97
C ARG A 218 7.22 -10.91 12.91
N PRO A 219 8.16 -10.51 13.80
CA PRO A 219 9.52 -11.06 13.77
C PRO A 219 9.56 -12.58 13.96
N LYS A 220 8.70 -13.14 14.81
CA LYS A 220 8.61 -14.58 15.02
C LYS A 220 8.14 -15.32 13.77
N VAL A 221 7.13 -14.78 13.08
CA VAL A 221 6.65 -15.32 11.80
C VAL A 221 7.77 -15.33 10.75
N MET A 222 8.52 -14.23 10.66
CA MET A 222 9.66 -14.11 9.74
C MET A 222 10.75 -15.14 10.05
N GLN A 223 11.09 -15.36 11.33
CA GLN A 223 12.07 -16.37 11.75
C GLN A 223 11.64 -17.79 11.38
N GLU A 224 10.37 -18.15 11.65
CA GLU A 224 9.83 -19.46 11.26
C GLU A 224 9.92 -19.65 9.74
N PHE A 225 9.50 -18.64 8.98
CA PHE A 225 9.53 -18.68 7.52
C PHE A 225 10.96 -18.82 6.96
N LEU A 226 11.92 -18.03 7.46
CA LEU A 226 13.33 -18.12 7.03
C LEU A 226 13.95 -19.49 7.36
N ALA A 227 13.53 -20.13 8.46
CA ALA A 227 14.07 -21.43 8.87
C ALA A 227 13.46 -22.61 8.12
N GLN A 228 12.19 -22.53 7.73
CA GLN A 228 11.41 -23.70 7.26
C GLN A 228 10.74 -23.50 5.89
N GLY A 229 10.78 -22.30 5.32
CA GLY A 229 9.97 -21.90 4.15
C GLY A 229 8.47 -21.78 4.44
N HIS A 230 8.07 -21.86 5.71
CA HIS A 230 6.68 -21.87 6.17
C HIS A 230 6.60 -21.32 7.61
N SER A 231 5.45 -20.74 7.97
CA SER A 231 5.15 -20.37 9.36
C SER A 231 3.74 -20.83 9.73
N GLU A 232 3.64 -21.76 10.68
CA GLU A 232 2.34 -22.19 11.22
C GLU A 232 1.61 -21.03 11.90
N LEU A 233 2.37 -20.12 12.51
CA LEU A 233 1.82 -18.95 13.16
C LEU A 233 1.14 -18.01 12.15
N LEU A 234 1.74 -17.85 10.97
CA LEU A 234 1.15 -17.09 9.86
C LEU A 234 -0.16 -17.72 9.39
N GLU A 235 -0.18 -19.03 9.14
CA GLU A 235 -1.40 -19.71 8.67
C GLU A 235 -2.53 -19.61 9.69
N LYS A 236 -2.22 -19.68 11.00
CA LYS A 236 -3.21 -19.42 12.07
C LYS A 236 -3.76 -18.00 12.04
N TYR A 237 -2.92 -17.00 11.73
CA TYR A 237 -3.40 -15.62 11.58
C TYR A 237 -4.25 -15.46 10.33
N ILE A 238 -3.86 -16.05 9.21
CA ILE A 238 -4.64 -16.01 7.97
C ILE A 238 -6.02 -16.60 8.19
N GLU A 239 -6.13 -17.81 8.75
CA GLU A 239 -7.42 -18.45 9.03
C GLU A 239 -8.28 -17.60 9.98
N LYS A 240 -7.66 -17.01 11.00
CA LYS A 240 -8.36 -16.16 11.97
C LYS A 240 -8.92 -14.88 11.34
N TYR A 241 -8.12 -14.18 10.52
CA TYR A 241 -8.48 -12.84 10.05
C TYR A 241 -9.27 -12.86 8.74
N ARG A 242 -9.13 -13.89 7.90
CA ARG A 242 -9.90 -13.99 6.64
C ARG A 242 -11.41 -14.06 6.85
N SER A 243 -11.87 -14.47 8.03
CA SER A 243 -13.29 -14.48 8.40
C SER A 243 -13.80 -13.13 8.91
N THR A 244 -13.00 -12.05 8.81
CA THR A 244 -13.43 -10.71 9.23
C THR A 244 -14.53 -10.20 8.31
N SER A 245 -15.65 -9.82 8.91
CA SER A 245 -16.78 -9.16 8.25
C SER A 245 -16.72 -7.64 8.45
N PHE A 246 -17.22 -6.88 7.49
CA PHE A 246 -17.19 -5.41 7.45
C PHE A 246 -18.60 -4.80 7.46
#